data_AF-A0A538QUE2-F1
#
_entry.id   AF-A0A538QUE2-F1
#
_cell.length_a   1.000
_cell.length_b   1.000
_cell.length_c   1.000
_cell.angle_alpha   90.00
_cell.angle_beta   90.00
_cell.angle_gamma   90.00
#
_symmetry.space_group_name_H-M   'P 1'
#
loop_
_entity.id
_entity.type
_entity.pdbx_description
1 polymer ?
#
loop_
_entity_poly.entity_id
_entity_poly.type
_entity_poly.pdbx_seq_one_letter_code
_entity_poly.pdbx_strand_id
1 'polypeptide(L)'
;MLAHRARWTEIAALIEDEIERAAGDAERVELLVERAVVLGHQGSADAEARRALEAAVALAPRHHGAYLELERVVARAGDPDALLEVWDRLADAVDQPEHKIAYRLALARAAAERDHGRAHAALEAAARLAGELRSTARAERIARERLRIAEAHGTPAEAAAATEALVSVLGQPQRAAAHRRELVALHRRQAQLVRSEAPARAWGYLQQALAAAPDEPLVLVDLIELAAELGRFGDLPDLVATWQAVETDAGRQAMLSRWCADAHLAAEHREPRRALLRSLEAAAPGFVLLASTAECDALADASRVRARLDLAHTYLAAARAAMLGTWLGPRSPPRPDPGAAARRRRRSTSRAMRSTRRSTRCPATRR
;
A
#
# COMPACT_ATOMS: atom_id res chain seq x y z
N MET A 1 -48.61 2.43 21.82
CA MET A 1 -47.91 3.12 20.71
C MET A 1 -48.66 4.33 20.17
N LEU A 2 -49.93 4.22 19.72
CA LEU A 2 -50.68 5.36 19.16
C LEU A 2 -50.87 6.54 20.14
N ALA A 3 -51.22 6.27 21.41
CA ALA A 3 -51.35 7.31 22.43
C ALA A 3 -50.02 8.02 22.78
N HIS A 4 -48.88 7.34 22.61
CA HIS A 4 -47.57 7.99 22.78
C HIS A 4 -47.23 8.87 21.58
N ARG A 5 -47.57 8.44 20.35
CA ARG A 5 -47.40 9.27 19.14
C ARG A 5 -48.24 10.54 19.19
N ALA A 6 -49.50 10.47 19.65
CA ALA A 6 -50.36 11.64 19.82
C ALA A 6 -49.76 12.69 20.78
N ARG A 7 -49.19 12.25 21.91
CA ARG A 7 -48.51 13.14 22.87
C ARG A 7 -47.27 13.81 22.28
N TRP A 8 -46.51 13.14 21.41
CA TRP A 8 -45.34 13.75 20.78
C TRP A 8 -45.72 14.84 19.78
N THR A 9 -46.85 14.71 19.07
CA THR A 9 -47.34 15.73 18.15
C THR A 9 -47.81 16.98 18.91
N GLU A 10 -48.52 16.80 20.03
CA GLU A 10 -48.94 17.90 20.90
C GLU A 10 -47.73 18.67 21.48
N ILE A 11 -46.70 17.95 21.93
CA ILE A 11 -45.47 18.57 22.45
C ILE A 11 -44.74 19.35 21.33
N ALA A 12 -44.65 18.81 20.12
CA ALA A 12 -44.00 19.51 19.00
C ALA A 12 -44.72 20.83 18.64
N ALA A 13 -46.05 20.83 18.67
CA ALA A 13 -46.85 22.04 18.43
C ALA A 13 -46.68 23.08 19.54
N LEU A 14 -46.62 22.64 20.82
CA LEU A 14 -46.35 23.54 21.94
C LEU A 14 -44.99 24.23 21.81
N ILE A 15 -43.94 23.48 21.44
CA ILE A 15 -42.60 24.04 21.26
C ILE A 15 -42.57 25.03 20.08
N GLU A 16 -43.32 24.77 19.01
CA GLU A 16 -43.42 25.69 17.86
C GLU A 16 -44.02 27.05 18.25
N ASP A 17 -45.09 27.01 19.04
CA ASP A 17 -45.70 28.19 19.66
C ASP A 17 -44.72 28.97 20.57
N GLU A 18 -43.84 28.27 21.30
CA GLU A 18 -42.82 28.89 22.15
C GLU A 18 -41.67 29.50 21.33
N ILE A 19 -41.27 28.87 20.22
CA ILE A 19 -40.26 29.39 19.28
C ILE A 19 -40.69 30.76 18.72
N GLU A 20 -41.97 30.91 18.37
CA GLU A 20 -42.52 32.18 17.87
C GLU A 20 -42.48 33.28 18.93
N ARG A 21 -42.62 32.92 20.21
CA ARG A 21 -42.63 33.85 21.35
C ARG A 21 -41.25 34.07 21.97
N ALA A 22 -40.23 33.32 21.55
CA ALA A 22 -38.89 33.36 22.12
C ALA A 22 -38.30 34.78 22.07
N ALA A 23 -37.78 35.24 23.22
CA ALA A 23 -37.32 36.61 23.40
C ALA A 23 -35.94 36.88 22.78
N GLY A 24 -35.17 35.82 22.48
CA GLY A 24 -33.84 35.93 21.89
C GLY A 24 -33.36 34.68 21.18
N ASP A 25 -32.29 34.83 20.41
CA ASP A 25 -31.77 33.76 19.54
C ASP A 25 -31.23 32.55 20.32
N ALA A 26 -30.67 32.76 21.51
CA ALA A 26 -30.19 31.66 22.36
C ALA A 26 -31.35 30.73 22.80
N GLU A 27 -32.44 31.32 23.30
CA GLU A 27 -33.65 30.57 23.68
C GLU A 27 -34.28 29.89 22.46
N ARG A 28 -34.35 30.60 21.33
CA ARG A 28 -34.87 30.06 20.08
C ARG A 28 -34.07 28.85 19.59
N VAL A 29 -32.75 28.87 19.73
CA VAL A 29 -31.87 27.74 19.35
C VAL A 29 -32.14 26.51 20.20
N GLU A 30 -32.24 26.65 21.52
CA GLU A 30 -32.54 25.51 22.41
C GLU A 30 -33.90 24.90 22.08
N LEU A 31 -34.94 25.73 21.91
CA LEU A 31 -36.27 25.27 21.53
C LEU A 31 -36.30 24.57 20.16
N LEU A 32 -35.52 25.05 19.18
CA LEU A 32 -35.38 24.40 17.87
C LEU A 32 -34.72 23.02 17.98
N VAL A 33 -33.70 22.87 18.84
CA VAL A 33 -33.05 21.58 19.11
C VAL A 33 -34.02 20.63 19.82
N GLU A 34 -34.73 21.10 20.85
CA GLU A 34 -35.74 20.30 21.56
C GLU A 34 -36.85 19.83 20.62
N ARG A 35 -37.37 20.73 19.76
CA ARG A 35 -38.35 20.39 18.72
C ARG A 35 -37.83 19.26 17.83
N ALA A 36 -36.57 19.35 17.39
CA ALA A 36 -35.99 18.33 16.52
C ALA A 36 -35.84 16.96 17.21
N VAL A 37 -35.48 16.93 18.50
CA VAL A 37 -35.42 15.69 19.29
C VAL A 37 -36.81 15.05 19.40
N VAL A 38 -37.85 15.84 19.69
CA VAL A 38 -39.25 15.38 19.75
C VAL A 38 -39.70 14.81 18.41
N LEU A 39 -39.41 15.51 17.30
CA LEU A 39 -39.72 15.03 15.95
C LEU A 39 -38.96 13.73 15.61
N GLY A 40 -37.72 13.60 16.08
CA GLY A 40 -36.89 12.41 15.91
C GLY A 40 -37.49 11.14 16.55
N HIS A 41 -38.31 11.28 17.60
CA HIS A 41 -39.05 10.18 18.23
C HIS A 41 -40.30 9.75 17.45
N GLN A 42 -40.82 10.60 16.57
CA GLN A 42 -41.98 10.30 15.72
C GLN A 42 -41.61 9.46 14.49
N GLY A 43 -40.32 9.39 14.12
CA GLY A 43 -39.74 8.51 13.10
C GLY A 43 -40.18 8.74 11.65
N SER A 44 -41.15 9.62 11.40
CA SER A 44 -41.64 10.02 10.08
C SER A 44 -41.40 11.51 9.77
N ALA A 45 -40.87 12.26 10.75
CA ALA A 45 -40.67 13.71 10.68
C ALA A 45 -39.19 14.11 10.54
N ASP A 46 -38.33 13.23 10.01
CA ASP A 46 -36.88 13.49 9.89
C ASP A 46 -36.57 14.75 9.03
N ALA A 47 -37.39 15.04 8.01
CA ALA A 47 -37.25 16.24 7.20
C ALA A 47 -37.56 17.53 8.00
N GLU A 48 -38.53 17.48 8.91
CA GLU A 48 -38.88 18.61 9.78
C GLU A 48 -37.86 18.79 10.89
N ALA A 49 -37.37 17.68 11.47
CA ALA A 49 -36.28 17.70 12.43
C ALA A 49 -35.01 18.31 11.81
N ARG A 50 -34.67 17.91 10.58
CA ARG A 50 -33.55 18.49 9.81
C ARG A 50 -33.72 19.99 9.62
N ARG A 51 -34.89 20.47 9.17
CA ARG A 51 -35.16 21.91 8.99
C ARG A 51 -35.01 22.70 10.29
N ALA A 52 -35.53 22.17 11.40
CA ALA A 52 -35.41 22.82 12.71
C ALA A 52 -33.94 22.94 13.15
N LEU A 53 -33.14 21.89 12.95
CA LEU A 53 -31.71 21.89 13.27
C LEU A 53 -30.88 22.78 12.34
N GLU A 54 -31.21 22.83 11.05
CA GLU A 54 -30.59 23.76 10.11
C GLU A 54 -30.87 25.22 10.49
N ALA A 55 -32.09 25.52 10.95
CA ALA A 55 -32.43 26.84 11.49
C ALA A 55 -31.66 27.16 12.78
N ALA A 56 -31.53 26.18 13.70
CA ALA A 56 -30.75 26.34 14.92
C ALA A 56 -29.27 26.62 14.63
N VAL A 57 -28.67 25.88 13.70
CA VAL A 57 -27.28 26.07 13.26
C VAL A 57 -27.08 27.42 12.56
N ALA A 58 -28.07 27.91 11.80
CA ALA A 58 -27.99 29.22 11.17
C ALA A 58 -27.97 30.37 12.20
N LEU A 59 -28.74 30.25 13.28
CA LEU A 59 -28.77 31.23 14.38
C LEU A 59 -27.52 31.14 15.28
N ALA A 60 -27.03 29.93 15.55
CA ALA A 60 -25.84 29.72 16.37
C ALA A 60 -24.86 28.73 15.69
N PRO A 61 -23.97 29.22 14.79
CA PRO A 61 -23.05 28.36 14.03
C PRO A 61 -22.00 27.60 14.84
N ARG A 62 -21.86 27.88 16.14
CA ARG A 62 -20.97 27.16 17.08
C ARG A 62 -21.73 26.29 18.08
N HIS A 63 -23.03 26.11 17.89
CA HIS A 63 -23.85 25.34 18.81
C HIS A 63 -23.68 23.83 18.58
N HIS A 64 -22.85 23.21 19.41
CA HIS A 64 -22.44 21.81 19.30
C HIS A 64 -23.61 20.82 19.35
N GLY A 65 -24.59 21.04 20.25
CA GLY A 65 -25.74 20.14 20.43
C GLY A 65 -26.58 19.99 19.15
N ALA A 66 -26.94 21.12 18.54
CA ALA A 66 -27.61 21.19 17.24
C ALA A 66 -26.88 20.39 16.14
N TYR A 67 -25.55 20.49 16.03
CA TYR A 67 -24.80 19.70 15.04
C TYR A 67 -24.81 18.20 15.32
N LEU A 68 -24.72 17.77 16.58
CA LEU A 68 -24.77 16.35 16.95
C LEU A 68 -26.13 15.73 16.64
N GLU A 69 -27.22 16.45 16.89
CA GLU A 69 -28.55 15.98 16.49
C GLU A 69 -28.73 16.02 14.97
N LEU A 70 -28.15 17.02 14.28
CA LEU A 70 -28.20 17.09 12.82
C LEU A 70 -27.46 15.93 12.17
N GLU A 71 -26.29 15.56 12.71
CA GLU A 71 -25.53 14.37 12.31
C GLU A 71 -26.40 13.11 12.41
N ARG A 72 -27.11 12.92 13.53
CA ARG A 72 -27.97 11.75 13.75
C ARG A 72 -29.14 11.70 12.76
N VAL A 73 -29.80 12.83 12.52
CA VAL A 73 -30.94 12.91 11.58
C VAL A 73 -30.49 12.63 10.15
N VAL A 74 -29.39 13.26 9.72
CA VAL A 74 -28.85 13.06 8.36
C VAL A 74 -28.32 11.64 8.15
N ALA A 75 -27.62 11.07 9.13
CA ALA A 75 -27.15 9.69 9.06
C ALA A 75 -28.32 8.69 8.94
N ARG A 76 -29.42 8.93 9.65
CA ARG A 76 -30.64 8.10 9.58
C ARG A 76 -31.32 8.21 8.22
N ALA A 77 -31.35 9.40 7.62
CA ALA A 77 -31.90 9.63 6.29
C ALA A 77 -31.09 8.96 5.16
N GLY A 78 -29.85 8.54 5.44
CA GLY A 78 -29.00 7.85 4.46
C GLY A 78 -28.49 8.77 3.34
N ASP A 79 -28.32 10.06 3.63
CA ASP A 79 -27.81 11.07 2.70
C ASP A 79 -26.31 11.31 2.97
N PRO A 80 -25.40 10.61 2.26
CA PRO A 80 -23.96 10.68 2.55
C PRO A 80 -23.38 12.05 2.23
N ASP A 81 -23.88 12.73 1.20
CA ASP A 81 -23.35 14.02 0.77
C ASP A 81 -23.72 15.10 1.80
N ALA A 82 -24.94 15.09 2.33
CA ALA A 82 -25.31 15.95 3.45
C ALA A 82 -24.53 15.62 4.73
N LEU A 83 -24.21 14.34 4.99
CA LEU A 83 -23.44 13.94 6.17
C LEU A 83 -22.01 14.50 6.13
N LEU A 84 -21.39 14.53 4.93
CA LEU A 84 -20.09 15.17 4.74
C LEU A 84 -20.13 16.66 5.06
N GLU A 85 -21.16 17.38 4.61
CA GLU A 85 -21.34 18.81 4.93
C GLU A 85 -21.57 19.07 6.43
N VAL A 86 -22.25 18.16 7.13
CA VAL A 86 -22.43 18.27 8.57
C VAL A 86 -21.11 18.05 9.29
N TRP A 87 -20.34 17.01 8.96
CA TRP A 87 -19.04 16.77 9.59
C TRP A 87 -18.02 17.87 9.35
N ASP A 88 -18.04 18.51 8.18
CA ASP A 88 -17.17 19.63 7.86
C ASP A 88 -17.45 20.82 8.78
N ARG A 89 -18.72 21.23 8.87
CA ARG A 89 -19.16 22.32 9.74
C ARG A 89 -18.98 22.01 11.22
N LEU A 90 -19.22 20.77 11.62
CA LEU A 90 -19.05 20.31 12.98
C LEU A 90 -17.55 20.35 13.38
N ALA A 91 -16.65 19.96 12.49
CA ALA A 91 -15.20 20.10 12.72
C ALA A 91 -14.76 21.56 12.93
N ASP A 92 -15.44 22.53 12.35
CA ASP A 92 -15.16 23.96 12.54
C ASP A 92 -15.82 24.53 13.80
N ALA A 93 -17.02 24.04 14.14
CA ALA A 93 -17.77 24.46 15.31
C ALA A 93 -17.14 23.98 16.64
N VAL A 94 -16.51 22.80 16.65
CA VAL A 94 -15.98 22.19 17.87
C VAL A 94 -14.73 22.90 18.38
N ASP A 95 -14.65 23.24 19.66
CA ASP A 95 -13.46 23.91 20.20
C ASP A 95 -12.27 22.97 20.47
N GLN A 96 -12.55 21.72 20.88
CA GLN A 96 -11.49 20.79 21.23
C GLN A 96 -10.77 20.25 19.97
N PRO A 97 -9.46 20.49 19.82
CA PRO A 97 -8.72 20.13 18.60
C PRO A 97 -8.70 18.61 18.36
N GLU A 98 -8.81 17.79 19.41
CA GLU A 98 -8.92 16.34 19.29
C GLU A 98 -10.18 15.90 18.54
N HIS A 99 -11.32 16.52 18.85
CA HIS A 99 -12.58 16.26 18.18
C HIS A 99 -12.54 16.78 16.74
N LYS A 100 -11.97 17.97 16.50
CA LYS A 100 -11.74 18.47 15.14
C LYS A 100 -10.99 17.43 14.29
N ILE A 101 -9.87 16.90 14.79
CA ILE A 101 -9.09 15.87 14.09
C ILE A 101 -9.94 14.61 13.84
N ALA A 102 -10.75 14.19 14.80
CA ALA A 102 -11.61 13.01 14.65
C ALA A 102 -12.65 13.18 13.52
N TYR A 103 -13.35 14.32 13.49
CA TYR A 103 -14.32 14.63 12.43
C TYR A 103 -13.66 14.79 11.06
N ARG A 104 -12.49 15.43 10.98
CA ARG A 104 -11.72 15.55 9.73
C ARG A 104 -11.27 14.18 9.19
N LEU A 105 -10.90 13.24 10.07
CA LEU A 105 -10.57 11.86 9.67
C LEU A 105 -11.82 11.08 9.21
N ALA A 106 -12.96 11.24 9.88
CA ALA A 106 -14.21 10.62 9.47
C ALA A 106 -14.66 11.14 8.09
N LEU A 107 -14.61 12.46 7.89
CA LEU A 107 -14.89 13.12 6.62
C LEU A 107 -13.99 12.58 5.52
N ALA A 108 -12.67 12.51 5.75
CA ALA A 108 -11.73 12.01 4.76
C ALA A 108 -12.03 10.58 4.32
N ARG A 109 -12.37 9.70 5.27
CA ARG A 109 -12.70 8.29 4.99
C ARG A 109 -13.95 8.15 4.14
N ALA A 110 -14.99 8.92 4.44
CA ALA A 110 -16.26 8.84 3.74
C ALA A 110 -16.21 9.54 2.37
N ALA A 111 -15.43 10.61 2.25
CA ALA A 111 -15.26 11.34 0.99
C ALA A 111 -14.34 10.61 -0.01
N ALA A 112 -13.44 9.72 0.45
CA ALA A 112 -12.36 9.15 -0.36
C ALA A 112 -12.78 8.59 -1.74
N GLU A 113 -13.92 7.90 -1.83
CA GLU A 113 -14.38 7.29 -3.09
C GLU A 113 -15.10 8.29 -4.01
N ARG A 114 -15.80 9.27 -3.44
CA ARG A 114 -16.71 10.17 -4.18
C ARG A 114 -16.05 11.52 -4.51
N ASP A 115 -15.21 12.00 -3.60
CA ASP A 115 -14.51 13.29 -3.65
C ASP A 115 -13.14 13.18 -2.95
N HIS A 116 -12.18 12.64 -3.71
CA HIS A 116 -10.80 12.49 -3.27
C HIS A 116 -10.13 13.83 -2.91
N GLY A 117 -10.51 14.92 -3.58
CA GLY A 117 -10.00 16.26 -3.29
C GLY A 117 -10.42 16.74 -1.91
N ARG A 118 -11.70 16.55 -1.56
CA ARG A 118 -12.20 16.86 -0.21
C ARG A 118 -11.58 15.96 0.85
N ALA A 119 -11.38 14.68 0.56
CA ALA A 119 -10.68 13.78 1.48
C ALA A 119 -9.25 14.24 1.78
N HIS A 120 -8.52 14.65 0.74
CA HIS A 120 -7.17 15.20 0.88
C HIS A 120 -7.15 16.48 1.73
N ALA A 121 -8.04 17.43 1.43
CA ALA A 121 -8.14 18.69 2.18
C ALA A 121 -8.43 18.47 3.68
N ALA A 122 -9.30 17.50 4.01
CA ALA A 122 -9.60 17.16 5.39
C ALA A 122 -8.40 16.54 6.13
N LEU A 123 -7.63 15.67 5.46
CA LEU A 123 -6.39 15.12 6.02
C LEU A 123 -5.31 16.19 6.22
N GLU A 124 -5.21 17.17 5.34
CA GLU A 124 -4.30 18.31 5.51
C GLU A 124 -4.69 19.18 6.70
N ALA A 125 -5.99 19.48 6.87
CA ALA A 125 -6.49 20.19 8.05
C ALA A 125 -6.20 19.42 9.35
N ALA A 126 -6.43 18.10 9.36
CA ALA A 126 -6.11 17.26 10.51
C ALA A 126 -4.61 17.24 10.83
N ALA A 127 -3.74 17.17 9.80
CA ALA A 127 -2.30 17.16 9.96
C ALA A 127 -1.78 18.47 10.56
N ARG A 128 -2.29 19.63 10.13
CA ARG A 128 -1.95 20.94 10.71
C ARG A 128 -2.28 21.00 12.21
N LEU A 129 -3.50 20.60 12.59
CA LEU A 129 -3.91 20.56 13.99
C LEU A 129 -3.05 19.60 14.83
N ALA A 130 -2.70 18.43 14.29
CA ALA A 130 -1.81 17.50 14.98
C ALA A 130 -0.40 18.09 15.19
N GLY A 131 0.08 18.89 14.24
CA GLY A 131 1.34 19.63 14.32
C GLY A 131 1.32 20.72 15.40
N GLU A 132 0.24 21.51 15.46
CA GLU A 132 0.01 22.53 16.50
C GLU A 132 0.00 21.92 17.91
N LEU A 133 -0.68 20.77 18.05
CA LEU A 133 -0.69 19.97 19.28
C LEU A 133 0.64 19.25 19.57
N ARG A 134 1.60 19.27 18.64
CA ARG A 134 2.85 18.49 18.68
C ARG A 134 2.61 17.02 18.99
N SER A 135 1.50 16.46 18.49
CA SER A 135 1.04 15.11 18.81
C SER A 135 1.51 14.10 17.76
N THR A 136 2.62 13.43 18.04
CA THR A 136 3.21 12.42 17.13
C THR A 136 2.30 11.22 16.89
N ALA A 137 1.58 10.76 17.90
CA ALA A 137 0.61 9.67 17.75
C ALA A 137 -0.54 10.02 16.79
N ARG A 138 -1.02 11.26 16.82
CA ARG A 138 -2.06 11.75 15.90
C ARG A 138 -1.49 11.94 14.49
N ALA A 139 -0.31 12.53 14.38
CA ALA A 139 0.40 12.67 13.10
C ALA A 139 0.58 11.31 12.41
N GLU A 140 0.95 10.27 13.16
CA GLU A 140 1.07 8.91 12.61
C GLU A 140 -0.28 8.38 12.11
N ARG A 141 -1.34 8.49 12.92
CA ARG A 141 -2.67 8.04 12.52
C ARG A 141 -3.15 8.72 11.23
N ILE A 142 -2.91 10.03 11.10
CA ILE A 142 -3.28 10.81 9.91
C ILE A 142 -2.44 10.39 8.71
N ALA A 143 -1.13 10.22 8.87
CA ALA A 143 -0.25 9.77 7.78
C ALA A 143 -0.60 8.36 7.28
N ARG A 144 -0.96 7.44 8.18
CA ARG A 144 -1.45 6.10 7.82
C ARG A 144 -2.74 6.16 7.03
N GLU A 145 -3.69 6.99 7.48
CA GLU A 145 -4.97 7.17 6.78
C GLU A 145 -4.76 7.75 5.38
N ARG A 146 -3.86 8.73 5.26
CA ARG A 146 -3.48 9.33 3.98
C ARG A 146 -2.89 8.31 3.03
N LEU A 147 -1.98 7.45 3.49
CA LEU A 147 -1.41 6.39 2.67
C LEU A 147 -2.50 5.42 2.19
N ARG A 148 -3.38 4.98 3.09
CA ARG A 148 -4.50 4.07 2.74
C ARG A 148 -5.39 4.66 1.65
N ILE A 149 -5.78 5.93 1.77
CA ILE A 149 -6.64 6.60 0.78
C ILE A 149 -5.89 6.81 -0.54
N ALA A 150 -4.64 7.24 -0.50
CA ALA A 150 -3.83 7.43 -1.69
C ALA A 150 -3.58 6.13 -2.46
N GLU A 151 -3.38 5.00 -1.78
CA GLU A 151 -3.23 3.69 -2.43
C GLU A 151 -4.53 3.17 -3.05
N ALA A 152 -5.69 3.49 -2.47
CA ALA A 152 -6.98 3.00 -2.94
C ALA A 152 -7.59 3.86 -4.05
N HIS A 153 -7.43 5.18 -3.97
CA HIS A 153 -8.16 6.14 -4.83
C HIS A 153 -7.25 7.20 -5.47
N GLY A 154 -6.01 7.31 -5.03
CA GLY A 154 -5.08 8.34 -5.49
C GLY A 154 -4.23 7.94 -6.70
N THR A 155 -3.46 8.91 -7.18
CA THR A 155 -2.45 8.68 -8.21
C THR A 155 -1.16 8.06 -7.62
N PRO A 156 -0.30 7.44 -8.44
CA PRO A 156 1.01 6.96 -7.96
C PRO A 156 1.86 8.05 -7.29
N ALA A 157 1.75 9.29 -7.76
CA ALA A 157 2.45 10.44 -7.17
C ALA A 157 1.91 10.79 -5.78
N GLU A 158 0.60 10.72 -5.57
CA GLU A 158 -0.02 10.93 -4.26
C GLU A 158 0.33 9.80 -3.28
N ALA A 159 0.37 8.54 -3.75
CA ALA A 159 0.82 7.42 -2.93
C ALA A 159 2.30 7.57 -2.53
N ALA A 160 3.15 8.06 -3.43
CA ALA A 160 4.54 8.38 -3.12
C ALA A 160 4.65 9.49 -2.05
N ALA A 161 3.91 10.59 -2.21
CA ALA A 161 3.88 11.68 -1.24
C ALA A 161 3.34 11.25 0.14
N ALA A 162 2.30 10.41 0.17
CA ALA A 162 1.76 9.86 1.40
C ALA A 162 2.74 8.90 2.09
N THR A 163 3.49 8.12 1.32
CA THR A 163 4.56 7.25 1.84
C THR A 163 5.68 8.08 2.44
N GLU A 164 6.12 9.16 1.77
CA GLU A 164 7.11 10.10 2.30
C GLU A 164 6.66 10.75 3.63
N ALA A 165 5.40 11.17 3.71
CA ALA A 165 4.84 11.72 4.94
C ALA A 165 4.86 10.71 6.10
N LEU A 166 4.48 9.45 5.85
CA LEU A 166 4.51 8.40 6.87
C LEU A 166 5.94 8.06 7.31
N VAL A 167 6.87 7.95 6.36
CA VAL A 167 8.31 7.75 6.66
C VAL A 167 8.85 8.89 7.53
N SER A 168 8.49 10.14 7.24
CA SER A 168 8.91 11.30 8.04
C SER A 168 8.43 11.20 9.49
N VAL A 169 7.20 10.75 9.73
CA VAL A 169 6.64 10.59 11.08
C VAL A 169 7.27 9.41 11.82
N LEU A 170 7.42 8.25 11.16
CA LEU A 170 7.95 7.04 11.77
C LEU A 170 9.48 7.08 11.95
N GLY A 171 10.17 7.79 11.06
CA GLY A 171 11.63 7.93 11.02
C GLY A 171 12.20 8.87 12.08
N GLN A 172 11.36 9.47 12.92
CA GLN A 172 11.83 10.25 14.06
C GLN A 172 12.69 9.38 15.00
N PRO A 173 13.82 9.88 15.53
CA PRO A 173 14.78 9.07 16.29
C PRO A 173 14.17 8.25 17.43
N GLN A 174 13.16 8.80 18.11
CA GLN A 174 12.47 8.16 19.23
C GLN A 174 11.56 7.00 18.81
N ARG A 175 11.20 6.90 17.53
CA ARG A 175 10.23 5.94 16.97
C ARG A 175 10.84 4.95 16.00
N ALA A 176 11.91 5.33 15.31
CA ALA A 176 12.52 4.55 14.24
C ALA A 176 12.90 3.13 14.68
N ALA A 177 13.37 2.95 15.92
CA ALA A 177 13.69 1.63 16.45
C ALA A 177 12.45 0.72 16.59
N ALA A 178 11.32 1.26 17.05
CA ALA A 178 10.08 0.51 17.23
C ALA A 178 9.41 0.16 15.88
N HIS A 179 9.57 1.03 14.88
CA HIS A 179 8.96 0.89 13.55
C HIS A 179 9.93 0.45 12.47
N ARG A 180 11.09 -0.11 12.83
CA ARG A 180 12.17 -0.46 11.91
C ARG A 180 11.71 -1.28 10.71
N ARG A 181 10.94 -2.36 10.95
CA ARG A 181 10.45 -3.25 9.89
C ARG A 181 9.51 -2.52 8.93
N GLU A 182 8.68 -1.64 9.45
CA GLU A 182 7.75 -0.86 8.65
C GLU A 182 8.49 0.20 7.82
N LEU A 183 9.45 0.90 8.41
CA LEU A 183 10.31 1.85 7.67
C LEU A 183 11.04 1.17 6.52
N VAL A 184 11.56 -0.05 6.72
CA VAL A 184 12.17 -0.85 5.65
C VAL A 184 11.17 -1.13 4.53
N ALA A 185 9.94 -1.55 4.86
CA ALA A 185 8.90 -1.79 3.86
C ALA A 185 8.51 -0.51 3.09
N LEU A 186 8.39 0.63 3.79
CA LEU A 186 8.06 1.92 3.18
C LEU A 186 9.18 2.41 2.25
N HIS A 187 10.45 2.31 2.66
CA HIS A 187 11.58 2.66 1.79
C HIS A 187 11.66 1.79 0.54
N ARG A 188 11.37 0.49 0.66
CA ARG A 188 11.25 -0.39 -0.51
C ARG A 188 10.11 0.05 -1.44
N ARG A 189 8.96 0.45 -0.88
CA ARG A 189 7.83 0.99 -1.65
C ARG A 189 8.20 2.30 -2.36
N GLN A 190 8.88 3.22 -1.68
CA GLN A 190 9.40 4.46 -2.29
C GLN A 190 10.33 4.16 -3.46
N ALA A 191 11.24 3.19 -3.28
CA ALA A 191 12.14 2.78 -4.35
C ALA A 191 11.39 2.23 -5.57
N GLN A 192 10.37 1.41 -5.36
CA GLN A 192 9.54 0.87 -6.45
C GLN A 192 8.79 1.97 -7.21
N LEU A 193 8.19 2.93 -6.49
CA LEU A 193 7.39 4.00 -7.09
C LEU A 193 8.23 4.92 -8.00
N VAL A 194 9.51 5.14 -7.67
CA VAL A 194 10.38 6.04 -8.43
C VAL A 194 11.37 5.31 -9.35
N ARG A 195 11.36 3.97 -9.39
CA ARG A 195 12.41 3.16 -10.07
C ARG A 195 12.53 3.48 -11.56
N SER A 196 11.41 3.65 -12.26
CA SER A 196 11.37 3.93 -13.70
C SER A 196 11.80 5.37 -14.04
N GLU A 197 11.40 6.36 -13.23
CA GLU A 197 11.62 7.78 -13.50
C GLU A 197 12.96 8.29 -12.93
N ALA A 198 13.33 7.82 -11.75
CA ALA A 198 14.49 8.29 -11.00
C ALA A 198 15.22 7.13 -10.29
N PRO A 199 15.88 6.22 -11.04
CA PRO A 199 16.51 5.03 -10.45
C PRO A 199 17.63 5.36 -9.45
N ALA A 200 18.29 6.52 -9.59
CA ALA A 200 19.24 7.00 -8.59
C ALA A 200 18.58 7.36 -7.24
N ARG A 201 17.34 7.90 -7.25
CA ARG A 201 16.57 8.13 -6.01
C ARG A 201 16.10 6.80 -5.42
N ALA A 202 15.68 5.85 -6.26
CA ALA A 202 15.32 4.50 -5.80
C ALA A 202 16.48 3.83 -5.05
N TRP A 203 17.71 4.01 -5.54
CA TRP A 203 18.92 3.54 -4.86
C TRP A 203 19.06 4.16 -3.47
N GLY A 204 18.87 5.48 -3.36
CA GLY A 204 18.92 6.18 -2.07
C GLY A 204 17.94 5.63 -1.04
N TYR A 205 16.69 5.36 -1.43
CA TYR A 205 15.70 4.76 -0.52
C TYR A 205 16.09 3.33 -0.10
N LEU A 206 16.59 2.50 -1.02
CA LEU A 206 17.03 1.15 -0.67
C LEU A 206 18.26 1.15 0.25
N GLN A 207 19.17 2.12 0.10
CA GLN A 207 20.29 2.32 1.04
C GLN A 207 19.78 2.73 2.43
N GLN A 208 18.75 3.57 2.53
CA GLN A 208 18.10 3.89 3.81
C GLN A 208 17.45 2.64 4.44
N ALA A 209 16.80 1.80 3.63
CA ALA A 209 16.25 0.53 4.09
C ALA A 209 17.36 -0.42 4.63
N LEU A 210 18.48 -0.51 3.91
CA LEU A 210 19.61 -1.35 4.31
C LEU A 210 20.27 -0.84 5.59
N ALA A 211 20.41 0.48 5.75
CA ALA A 211 20.93 1.06 6.99
C ALA A 211 20.02 0.76 8.20
N ALA A 212 18.69 0.74 7.99
CA ALA A 212 17.74 0.38 9.03
C ALA A 212 17.73 -1.13 9.36
N ALA A 213 17.97 -2.00 8.37
CA ALA A 213 18.07 -3.44 8.53
C ALA A 213 19.16 -4.04 7.63
N PRO A 214 20.42 -4.10 8.09
CA PRO A 214 21.56 -4.55 7.28
C PRO A 214 21.45 -5.99 6.78
N ASP A 215 20.74 -6.83 7.54
CA ASP A 215 20.60 -8.25 7.25
C ASP A 215 19.27 -8.60 6.56
N GLU A 216 18.53 -7.62 6.02
CA GLU A 216 17.25 -7.86 5.35
C GLU A 216 17.46 -8.38 3.91
N PRO A 217 17.21 -9.68 3.64
CA PRO A 217 17.59 -10.28 2.36
C PRO A 217 16.82 -9.68 1.18
N LEU A 218 15.58 -9.22 1.39
CA LEU A 218 14.75 -8.62 0.34
C LEU A 218 15.27 -7.26 -0.11
N VAL A 219 15.83 -6.45 0.81
CA VAL A 219 16.44 -5.16 0.47
C VAL A 219 17.70 -5.37 -0.36
N LEU A 220 18.52 -6.36 0.02
CA LEU A 220 19.73 -6.70 -0.72
C LEU A 220 19.40 -7.17 -2.15
N VAL A 221 18.36 -7.98 -2.33
CA VAL A 221 17.88 -8.36 -3.68
C VAL A 221 17.49 -7.14 -4.50
N ASP A 222 16.71 -6.23 -3.91
CA ASP A 222 16.30 -4.99 -4.58
C ASP A 222 17.51 -4.13 -5.01
N LEU A 223 18.51 -4.01 -4.14
CA LEU A 223 19.76 -3.29 -4.44
C LEU A 223 20.57 -3.98 -5.53
N ILE A 224 20.68 -5.31 -5.49
CA ILE A 224 21.42 -6.07 -6.50
C ILE A 224 20.79 -5.89 -7.89
N GLU A 225 19.46 -5.98 -7.99
CA GLU A 225 18.75 -5.75 -9.24
C GLU A 225 18.94 -4.30 -9.75
N LEU A 226 18.79 -3.31 -8.86
CA LEU A 226 18.93 -1.91 -9.22
C LEU A 226 20.37 -1.53 -9.56
N ALA A 227 21.37 -2.12 -8.88
CA ALA A 227 22.78 -1.97 -9.22
C ALA A 227 23.04 -2.43 -10.65
N ALA A 228 22.48 -3.58 -11.03
CA ALA A 228 22.60 -4.09 -12.37
C ALA A 228 21.89 -3.20 -13.42
N GLU A 229 20.76 -2.58 -13.06
CA GLU A 229 20.04 -1.62 -13.92
C GLU A 229 20.83 -0.34 -14.17
N LEU A 230 21.45 0.17 -13.11
CA LEU A 230 22.26 1.38 -13.15
C LEU A 230 23.68 1.14 -13.70
N GLY A 231 24.04 -0.09 -14.05
CA GLY A 231 25.40 -0.43 -14.49
C GLY A 231 26.46 -0.34 -13.39
N ARG A 232 26.04 -0.35 -12.12
CA ARG A 232 26.91 -0.30 -10.92
C ARG A 232 27.51 -1.67 -10.61
N PHE A 233 28.20 -2.24 -11.59
CA PHE A 233 28.75 -3.60 -11.49
C PHE A 233 29.83 -3.76 -10.42
N GLY A 234 30.49 -2.65 -10.02
CA GLY A 234 31.45 -2.65 -8.92
C GLY A 234 30.83 -2.97 -7.56
N ASP A 235 29.57 -2.63 -7.34
CA ASP A 235 28.86 -2.87 -6.07
C ASP A 235 28.29 -4.29 -5.97
N LEU A 236 28.16 -5.00 -7.11
CA LEU A 236 27.51 -6.32 -7.18
C LEU A 236 28.22 -7.40 -6.35
N PRO A 237 29.56 -7.55 -6.39
CA PRO A 237 30.24 -8.60 -5.63
C PRO A 237 29.96 -8.49 -4.12
N ASP A 238 30.07 -7.29 -3.57
CA ASP A 238 29.85 -7.04 -2.14
C ASP A 238 28.38 -7.26 -1.77
N LEU A 239 27.44 -6.70 -2.54
CA LEU A 239 26.01 -6.89 -2.28
C LEU A 239 25.59 -8.36 -2.36
N VAL A 240 26.10 -9.11 -3.35
CA VAL A 240 25.83 -10.55 -3.49
C VAL A 240 26.47 -11.34 -2.36
N ALA A 241 27.69 -11.02 -1.95
CA ALA A 241 28.35 -11.66 -0.82
C ALA A 241 27.59 -11.40 0.50
N THR A 242 27.17 -10.14 0.76
CA THR A 242 26.35 -9.79 1.92
C THR A 242 25.01 -10.52 1.90
N TRP A 243 24.34 -10.55 0.75
CA TRP A 243 23.09 -11.28 0.59
C TRP A 243 23.25 -12.78 0.88
N GLN A 244 24.28 -13.42 0.32
CA GLN A 244 24.59 -14.83 0.61
C GLN A 244 24.88 -15.05 2.09
N ALA A 245 25.55 -14.09 2.73
CA ALA A 245 25.82 -14.14 4.15
C ALA A 245 24.57 -13.98 5.02
N VAL A 246 23.41 -13.55 4.51
CA VAL A 246 22.19 -13.40 5.33
C VAL A 246 21.00 -14.21 4.81
N GLU A 247 21.18 -14.93 3.70
CA GLU A 247 20.12 -15.70 3.04
C GLU A 247 19.52 -16.77 3.97
N THR A 248 18.18 -16.78 4.05
CA THR A 248 17.38 -17.83 4.70
C THR A 248 16.47 -18.52 3.69
N ASP A 249 15.97 -19.72 4.01
CA ASP A 249 15.03 -20.44 3.12
C ASP A 249 13.74 -19.64 2.85
N ALA A 250 13.26 -18.85 3.82
CA ALA A 250 12.12 -17.95 3.64
C ALA A 250 12.45 -16.78 2.70
N GLY A 251 13.64 -16.17 2.84
CA GLY A 251 14.11 -15.12 1.93
C GLY A 251 14.24 -15.60 0.49
N ARG A 252 14.71 -16.85 0.32
CA ARG A 252 14.82 -17.52 -0.98
C ARG A 252 13.45 -17.75 -1.64
N GLN A 253 12.47 -18.21 -0.86
CA GLN A 253 11.11 -18.43 -1.37
C GLN A 253 10.45 -17.11 -1.81
N ALA A 254 10.63 -16.04 -1.03
CA ALA A 254 10.10 -14.71 -1.37
C ALA A 254 10.74 -14.15 -2.66
N MET A 255 12.05 -14.35 -2.85
CA MET A 255 12.73 -13.98 -4.09
C MET A 255 12.18 -14.74 -5.30
N LEU A 256 12.01 -16.05 -5.19
CA LEU A 256 11.43 -16.88 -6.25
C LEU A 256 10.05 -16.41 -6.67
N SER A 257 9.17 -16.16 -5.71
CA SER A 257 7.81 -15.68 -5.97
C SER A 257 7.82 -14.35 -6.72
N ARG A 258 8.72 -13.44 -6.35
CA ARG A 258 8.88 -12.15 -7.01
C ARG A 258 9.42 -12.27 -8.43
N TRP A 259 10.51 -13.00 -8.63
CA TRP A 259 11.08 -13.21 -9.95
C TRP A 259 10.12 -13.91 -10.93
N CYS A 260 9.31 -14.84 -10.42
CA CYS A 260 8.23 -15.42 -11.21
C CYS A 260 7.20 -14.36 -11.62
N ALA A 261 6.83 -13.44 -10.73
CA ALA A 261 5.92 -12.33 -11.06
C ALA A 261 6.53 -11.37 -12.10
N ASP A 262 7.81 -11.01 -11.96
CA ASP A 262 8.51 -10.06 -12.84
C ASP A 262 8.78 -10.65 -14.24
N ALA A 263 9.02 -11.96 -14.35
CA ALA A 263 9.22 -12.64 -15.62
C ALA A 263 7.98 -12.60 -16.54
N HIS A 264 6.79 -12.34 -15.98
CA HIS A 264 5.55 -12.17 -16.75
C HIS A 264 5.41 -10.75 -17.37
N LEU A 265 6.19 -9.76 -16.94
CA LEU A 265 6.07 -8.35 -17.36
C LEU A 265 7.16 -7.90 -18.36
N ALA A 266 7.62 -8.83 -19.20
CA ALA A 266 8.87 -8.76 -19.94
C ALA A 266 8.97 -7.68 -21.05
N ALA A 267 9.93 -6.75 -20.90
CA ALA A 267 10.80 -6.28 -22.00
C ALA A 267 12.06 -5.54 -21.52
N GLU A 268 11.94 -4.66 -20.52
CA GLU A 268 12.92 -3.58 -20.23
C GLU A 268 14.12 -4.01 -19.35
N HIS A 269 13.98 -5.05 -18.51
CA HIS A 269 14.99 -5.41 -17.50
C HIS A 269 15.94 -6.57 -17.89
N ARG A 270 16.11 -6.86 -19.19
CA ARG A 270 16.83 -8.08 -19.65
C ARG A 270 18.34 -8.07 -19.40
N GLU A 271 19.04 -6.98 -19.68
CA GLU A 271 20.50 -6.90 -19.48
C GLU A 271 20.92 -6.82 -18.00
N PRO A 272 20.25 -6.03 -17.15
CA PRO A 272 20.48 -6.00 -15.70
C PRO A 272 20.34 -7.38 -15.05
N ARG A 273 19.24 -8.07 -15.37
CA ARG A 273 19.00 -9.43 -14.89
C ARG A 273 20.10 -10.40 -15.31
N ARG A 274 20.67 -10.27 -16.51
CA ARG A 274 21.81 -11.11 -16.96
C ARG A 274 23.09 -10.83 -16.20
N ALA A 275 23.37 -9.60 -15.81
CA ALA A 275 24.54 -9.27 -14.99
C ALA A 275 24.42 -9.87 -13.58
N LEU A 276 23.23 -9.78 -12.96
CA LEU A 276 22.90 -10.42 -11.69
C LEU A 276 23.09 -11.95 -11.77
N LEU A 277 22.49 -12.61 -12.77
CA LEU A 277 22.62 -14.05 -12.95
C LEU A 277 24.07 -14.50 -13.13
N ARG A 278 24.92 -13.70 -13.78
CA ARG A 278 26.37 -13.99 -13.91
C ARG A 278 27.11 -13.91 -12.57
N SER A 279 26.79 -12.90 -11.76
CA SER A 279 27.40 -12.76 -10.42
C SER A 279 26.97 -13.91 -9.49
N LEU A 280 25.69 -14.30 -9.54
CA LEU A 280 25.19 -15.46 -8.79
C LEU A 280 25.78 -16.79 -9.28
N GLU A 281 25.94 -17.00 -10.59
CA GLU A 281 26.60 -18.20 -11.12
C GLU A 281 28.07 -18.29 -10.72
N ALA A 282 28.76 -17.15 -10.63
CA ALA A 282 30.16 -17.11 -10.16
C ALA A 282 30.27 -17.48 -8.67
N ALA A 283 29.34 -17.00 -7.83
CA ALA A 283 29.40 -17.19 -6.39
C ALA A 283 28.72 -18.49 -5.90
N ALA A 284 27.70 -18.97 -6.60
CA ALA A 284 26.92 -20.16 -6.26
C ALA A 284 26.50 -20.94 -7.52
N PRO A 285 27.45 -21.60 -8.22
CA PRO A 285 27.18 -22.28 -9.47
C PRO A 285 26.16 -23.41 -9.31
N GLY A 286 25.17 -23.45 -10.20
CA GLY A 286 24.11 -24.47 -10.16
C GLY A 286 23.07 -24.29 -9.06
N PHE A 287 23.02 -23.11 -8.45
CA PHE A 287 21.97 -22.74 -7.51
C PHE A 287 20.57 -22.82 -8.14
N VAL A 288 19.57 -23.29 -7.39
CA VAL A 288 18.22 -23.53 -7.92
C VAL A 288 17.58 -22.30 -8.56
N LEU A 289 17.86 -21.10 -8.05
CA LEU A 289 17.32 -19.86 -8.60
C LEU A 289 17.78 -19.59 -10.03
N LEU A 290 19.02 -19.97 -10.37
CA LEU A 290 19.57 -19.83 -11.72
C LEU A 290 18.82 -20.73 -12.70
N ALA A 291 18.49 -21.96 -12.29
CA ALA A 291 17.71 -22.87 -13.12
C ALA A 291 16.26 -22.40 -13.31
N SER A 292 15.61 -21.91 -12.25
CA SER A 292 14.24 -21.39 -12.33
C SER A 292 14.13 -20.13 -13.19
N THR A 293 15.08 -19.20 -13.07
CA THR A 293 15.12 -17.99 -13.92
C THR A 293 15.39 -18.32 -15.38
N ALA A 294 16.34 -19.22 -15.65
CA ALA A 294 16.59 -19.71 -17.02
C ALA A 294 15.35 -20.41 -17.61
N GLU A 295 14.57 -21.12 -16.80
CA GLU A 295 13.28 -21.72 -17.23
C GLU A 295 12.30 -20.63 -17.66
N CYS A 296 12.11 -19.60 -16.83
CA CYS A 296 11.24 -18.46 -17.15
C CYS A 296 11.69 -17.71 -18.41
N ASP A 297 12.99 -17.45 -18.58
CA ASP A 297 13.52 -16.76 -19.76
C ASP A 297 13.36 -17.59 -21.04
N ALA A 298 13.59 -18.90 -20.95
CA ALA A 298 13.37 -19.81 -22.06
C ALA A 298 11.88 -19.96 -22.42
N LEU A 299 10.96 -19.71 -21.48
CA LEU A 299 9.52 -19.66 -21.77
C LEU A 299 9.15 -18.34 -22.46
N ALA A 300 9.69 -17.22 -22.00
CA ALA A 300 9.45 -15.89 -22.58
C ALA A 300 10.01 -15.76 -24.02
N ASP A 301 11.14 -16.40 -24.32
CA ASP A 301 11.78 -16.38 -25.65
C ASP A 301 11.99 -17.80 -26.21
N ALA A 302 10.92 -18.60 -26.18
CA ALA A 302 10.94 -20.03 -26.51
C ALA A 302 11.37 -20.35 -27.95
N SER A 303 11.45 -19.37 -28.84
CA SER A 303 11.82 -19.53 -30.24
C SER A 303 13.33 -19.59 -30.48
N ARG A 304 14.15 -19.01 -29.60
CA ARG A 304 15.61 -18.90 -29.81
C ARG A 304 16.37 -20.15 -29.37
N VAL A 305 17.23 -20.66 -30.25
CA VAL A 305 18.11 -21.80 -29.98
C VAL A 305 19.08 -21.51 -28.82
N ARG A 306 19.60 -20.27 -28.76
CA ARG A 306 20.53 -19.83 -27.71
C ARG A 306 19.93 -19.93 -26.30
N ALA A 307 18.70 -19.44 -26.11
CA ALA A 307 18.00 -19.53 -24.82
C ALA A 307 17.80 -20.98 -24.34
N ARG A 308 17.60 -21.93 -25.27
CA ARG A 308 17.48 -23.36 -24.94
C ARG A 308 18.81 -24.00 -24.58
N LEU A 309 19.92 -23.57 -25.19
CA LEU A 309 21.26 -24.02 -24.87
C LEU A 309 21.72 -23.49 -23.51
N ASP A 310 21.48 -22.20 -23.26
CA ASP A 310 21.78 -21.57 -21.97
C ASP A 310 21.03 -22.28 -20.83
N LEU A 311 19.73 -22.52 -21.01
CA LEU A 311 18.94 -23.31 -20.06
C LEU A 311 19.49 -24.74 -19.85
N ALA A 312 19.94 -25.41 -20.92
CA ALA A 312 20.52 -26.74 -20.80
C ALA A 312 21.83 -26.75 -19.99
N HIS A 313 22.69 -25.74 -20.18
CA HIS A 313 23.89 -25.55 -19.38
C HIS A 313 23.55 -25.29 -17.91
N THR A 314 22.58 -24.43 -17.62
CA THR A 314 22.15 -24.14 -16.25
C THR A 314 21.59 -25.39 -15.55
N TYR A 315 20.86 -26.25 -16.25
CA TYR A 315 20.42 -27.53 -15.67
C TYR A 315 21.57 -28.50 -15.38
N LEU A 316 22.63 -28.51 -16.20
CA LEU A 316 23.80 -29.33 -15.95
C LEU A 316 24.59 -28.83 -14.74
N ALA A 317 24.78 -27.51 -14.63
CA ALA A 317 25.38 -26.89 -13.44
C ALA A 317 24.56 -27.23 -12.19
N ALA A 318 23.23 -27.08 -12.26
CA ALA A 318 22.35 -27.38 -11.14
C ALA A 318 22.26 -28.87 -10.81
N ALA A 319 22.43 -29.76 -11.80
CA ALA A 319 22.55 -31.19 -11.53
C ALA A 319 23.86 -31.52 -10.80
N ARG A 320 24.97 -30.86 -11.14
CA ARG A 320 26.25 -31.03 -10.42
C ARG A 320 26.14 -30.52 -9.00
N ALA A 321 25.59 -29.32 -8.81
CA ALA A 321 25.31 -28.78 -7.47
C ALA A 321 24.37 -29.68 -6.67
N ALA A 322 23.40 -30.35 -7.32
CA ALA A 322 22.50 -31.28 -6.64
C ALA A 322 23.19 -32.55 -6.15
N MET A 323 24.17 -33.06 -6.90
CA MET A 323 25.00 -34.18 -6.44
C MET A 323 25.93 -33.77 -5.30
N LEU A 324 26.44 -32.54 -5.32
CA LEU A 324 27.32 -31.99 -4.28
C LEU A 324 26.54 -31.49 -3.06
N GLY A 325 25.21 -31.43 -3.14
CA GLY A 325 24.33 -30.94 -2.09
C GLY A 325 24.29 -29.42 -1.92
N THR A 326 24.96 -28.66 -2.78
CA THR A 326 25.08 -27.19 -2.73
C THR A 326 23.99 -26.46 -3.52
N TRP A 327 23.13 -27.20 -4.24
CA TRP A 327 22.09 -26.64 -5.12
C TRP A 327 21.00 -25.83 -4.42
N LEU A 328 20.86 -26.03 -3.10
CA LEU A 328 19.97 -25.27 -2.25
C LEU A 328 20.59 -23.95 -1.81
N GLY A 329 21.77 -23.58 -2.28
CA GLY A 329 22.41 -22.30 -1.96
C GLY A 329 23.50 -22.41 -0.88
N PRO A 330 24.29 -21.34 -0.69
CA PRO A 330 25.54 -21.38 0.06
C PRO A 330 25.40 -21.58 1.58
N ARG A 331 24.26 -21.18 2.19
CA ARG A 331 24.00 -21.39 3.63
C ARG A 331 23.23 -22.67 3.95
N SER A 332 22.69 -23.36 2.94
CA SER A 332 22.03 -24.63 3.17
C SER A 332 23.08 -25.71 3.42
N PRO A 333 22.91 -26.55 4.47
CA PRO A 333 23.82 -27.65 4.70
C PRO A 333 23.86 -28.53 3.44
N PRO A 334 25.06 -28.97 2.99
CA PRO A 334 25.17 -29.82 1.82
C PRO A 334 24.28 -31.05 1.95
N ARG A 335 23.25 -31.13 1.10
CA ARG A 335 22.31 -32.26 1.06
C ARG A 335 22.26 -32.82 -0.34
N PRO A 336 23.14 -33.80 -0.66
CA PRO A 336 23.11 -34.49 -1.93
C PRO A 336 21.71 -35.03 -2.21
N ASP A 337 21.15 -34.67 -3.36
CA ASP A 337 19.87 -35.19 -3.83
C ASP A 337 20.08 -35.83 -5.22
N PRO A 338 20.39 -37.14 -5.27
CA PRO A 338 20.55 -37.86 -6.53
C PRO A 338 19.28 -37.81 -7.40
N GLY A 339 18.11 -37.75 -6.76
CA GLY A 339 16.83 -37.61 -7.44
C GLY A 339 16.69 -36.27 -8.16
N ALA A 340 17.04 -35.17 -7.49
CA ALA A 340 17.06 -33.84 -8.12
C ALA A 340 18.12 -33.76 -9.22
N ALA A 341 19.31 -34.32 -9.01
CA ALA A 341 20.35 -34.37 -10.03
C ALA A 341 19.88 -35.12 -11.30
N ALA A 342 19.25 -36.29 -11.12
CA ALA A 342 18.70 -37.09 -12.21
C ALA A 342 17.57 -36.35 -12.96
N ARG A 343 16.65 -35.70 -12.24
CA ARG A 343 15.57 -34.89 -12.84
C ARG A 343 16.13 -33.75 -13.71
N ARG A 344 17.13 -33.01 -13.21
CA ARG A 344 17.74 -31.89 -13.94
C ARG A 344 18.53 -32.36 -15.18
N ARG A 345 19.27 -33.47 -15.10
CA ARG A 345 19.94 -34.10 -16.26
C ARG A 345 18.94 -34.56 -17.32
N ARG A 346 17.79 -35.13 -16.93
CA ARG A 346 16.73 -35.52 -17.88
C ARG A 346 16.11 -34.30 -18.57
N ARG A 347 15.95 -33.17 -17.86
CA ARG A 347 15.45 -31.92 -18.44
C ARG A 347 16.44 -31.29 -19.43
N SER A 348 17.75 -31.33 -19.14
CA SER A 348 18.77 -30.82 -20.06
C SER A 348 18.82 -31.62 -21.37
N THR A 349 18.82 -32.95 -21.31
CA THR A 349 18.84 -33.81 -22.49
C THR A 349 17.58 -33.66 -23.36
N SER A 350 16.41 -33.59 -22.73
CA SER A 350 15.14 -33.37 -23.44
C SER A 350 15.12 -32.05 -24.24
N ARG A 351 15.71 -30.98 -23.69
CA ARG A 351 15.76 -29.67 -24.36
C ARG A 351 16.83 -29.59 -25.46
N ALA A 352 18.00 -30.21 -25.25
CA ALA A 352 19.04 -30.34 -26.27
C ALA A 352 18.59 -31.17 -27.49
N MET A 353 17.77 -32.21 -27.29
CA MET A 353 17.19 -33.00 -28.39
C MET A 353 16.12 -32.25 -29.19
N ARG A 354 15.40 -31.30 -28.56
CA ARG A 354 14.40 -30.48 -29.26
C ARG A 354 15.01 -29.33 -30.06
N SER A 355 16.22 -28.86 -29.75
CA SER A 355 16.93 -27.86 -30.56
C SER A 355 17.51 -28.48 -31.84
N THR A 356 18.11 -29.67 -31.75
CA THR A 356 18.68 -30.40 -32.89
C THR A 356 17.62 -30.78 -33.94
N ARG A 357 16.45 -31.31 -33.51
CA ARG A 357 15.34 -31.66 -34.42
C ARG A 357 14.69 -30.47 -35.17
N ARG A 358 14.86 -29.24 -34.68
CA ARG A 358 14.34 -28.03 -35.37
C ARG A 358 15.35 -27.45 -36.36
N SER A 359 16.65 -27.64 -36.14
CA SER A 359 17.70 -27.20 -37.08
C SER A 359 17.84 -28.08 -38.33
N THR A 360 17.40 -29.34 -38.26
CA THR A 360 17.46 -30.28 -39.40
C THR A 360 16.25 -30.23 -40.34
N ARG A 361 15.24 -29.39 -40.05
CA ARG A 361 14.18 -29.05 -41.02
C ARG A 361 14.66 -27.90 -41.90
N CYS A 362 15.49 -28.21 -42.89
CA CYS A 362 15.76 -27.33 -44.03
C CYS A 362 14.46 -27.14 -44.84
N PRO A 363 14.13 -25.95 -45.35
CA PRO A 363 12.95 -25.77 -46.18
C PRO A 363 13.26 -26.37 -47.56
N ALA A 364 12.72 -27.56 -47.82
CA ALA A 364 12.66 -28.07 -49.18
C ALA A 364 11.76 -27.13 -50.00
N THR A 365 12.41 -26.36 -50.88
CA THR A 365 11.92 -25.79 -52.14
C THR A 365 10.46 -26.12 -52.47
N ARG A 366 9.57 -25.13 -52.33
CA ARG A 366 8.35 -25.05 -53.16
C ARG A 366 8.69 -24.22 -54.39
N ARG A 367 8.83 -24.89 -55.53
CA ARG A 367 8.49 -24.30 -56.82
C ARG A 367 7.00 -24.41 -57.01
#